data_AF-A0A1I3MHR2-F1
#
_entry.id   AF-A0A1I3MHR2-F1
#
_cell.length_a   1.000
_cell.length_b   1.000
_cell.length_c   1.000
_cell.angle_alpha   90.00
_cell.angle_beta   90.00
_cell.angle_gamma   90.00
#
_symmetry.space_group_name_H-M   'P 1'
#
loop_
_entity.id
_entity.type
_entity.pdbx_description
1 polymer ?
#
loop_
_entity_poly.entity_id
_entity_poly.type
_entity_poly.pdbx_seq_one_letter_code
_entity_poly.pdbx_strand_id
1 'polypeptide(L)'
;NKGQAKLILEKELELEISGEVIVMSILPANFAGQQNLGGIKKVTTVPGSPGNNTSGGNKGAIVDPDAKPIVNNLELHGMLQVGKTIRGKYHFDANKGDPVDHSVYTWYQIKAKANEGADKDKIPSVPDETAEKVVLLKKAVPSNGTVPEYTLEKSDSLYFIRLEVQRMFKGQPFEAPLVVTSNLVGDDGNGNKNLAGGGSPSGRVIDPAIGPVITKLTLVPEEVDGKTYLAATYQFDHNGGETSDASHYTWGDFAPDAEFTTRTEVARDGSPVTPGQDIRAQPHKVPRYHKPLEDLYGRVIALSVLAKSGTASGKIGDIQDQDTKKSNTVVSTNTDGTIKGIADKASDTWDTKGKEVVEIKGKSVVKLQARENLLDNAEKGSMQWAIQSLKGGKPIGGVPVTISLSATGRSKGSATVTANVEVVKGVLGGGKNTYTGHTDHNGDLVINITDPDGKGVITKLSATLNDESNNKVPVGEKEVMFTVITSPDVKEANYWGHMPETVFISGKGSVTRPRLSNENLVGDKGKYPENNEDWATVNWEAASRSCTLPDRSTAQELYNNNTGGKDGNLAKIYGWPFPPDGGNFYIWTRDSSSSNGYRYITLNTGIWQEDGSNTGGGEYLVCVKK
;
A
#
# COMPACT_ATOMS: atom_id res chain seq x y z
N ASN A 1 42.68 96.86 41.59
CA ASN A 1 43.41 95.97 40.66
C ASN A 1 43.01 94.50 40.80
N LYS A 2 41.86 94.08 40.28
CA LYS A 2 41.61 92.71 39.79
C LYS A 2 40.49 92.81 38.75
N GLY A 3 40.84 92.88 37.47
CA GLY A 3 39.84 92.91 36.40
C GLY A 3 39.09 91.58 36.36
N GLN A 4 37.76 91.62 36.44
CA GLN A 4 36.90 90.47 36.18
C GLN A 4 36.12 90.77 34.90
N ALA A 5 36.14 89.82 33.96
CA ALA A 5 35.30 89.85 32.78
C ALA A 5 34.19 88.82 32.97
N LYS A 6 32.94 89.24 32.77
CA LYS A 6 31.77 88.35 32.70
C LYS A 6 31.26 88.39 31.27
N LEU A 7 31.27 87.25 30.60
CA LEU A 7 30.69 87.09 29.28
C LEU A 7 29.42 86.24 29.41
N ILE A 8 28.36 86.63 28.71
CA ILE A 8 27.10 85.88 28.62
C ILE A 8 26.85 85.68 27.12
N LEU A 9 26.65 84.43 26.71
CA LEU A 9 26.17 84.12 25.36
C LEU A 9 24.67 84.43 25.31
N GLU A 10 24.26 85.27 24.37
CA GLU A 10 22.85 85.58 24.14
C GLU A 10 22.17 84.47 23.32
N LYS A 11 20.88 84.25 23.59
CA LYS A 11 20.08 83.12 23.08
C LYS A 11 19.92 83.11 21.54
N GLU A 12 20.13 84.25 20.87
CA GLU A 12 19.89 84.40 19.42
C GLU A 12 20.93 83.70 18.51
N LEU A 13 22.03 83.17 19.07
CA LEU A 13 23.07 82.45 18.31
C LEU A 13 22.91 80.92 18.31
N GLU A 14 21.90 80.38 19.00
CA GLU A 14 21.78 78.93 19.28
C GLU A 14 21.70 78.05 18.00
N LEU A 15 21.07 78.53 16.92
CA LEU A 15 20.95 77.78 15.66
C LEU A 15 22.25 77.78 14.83
N GLU A 16 23.00 78.87 14.80
CA GLU A 16 24.22 79.01 13.98
C GLU A 16 25.40 78.21 14.55
N ILE A 17 25.46 78.07 15.88
CA ILE A 17 26.55 77.36 16.58
C ILE A 17 26.13 75.95 17.03
N SER A 18 24.95 75.48 16.64
CA SER A 18 24.48 74.14 16.96
C SER A 18 25.37 73.06 16.30
N GLY A 19 25.76 72.07 17.09
CA GLY A 19 26.76 71.05 16.72
C GLY A 19 28.21 71.48 16.95
N GLU A 20 28.47 72.76 17.25
CA GLU A 20 29.83 73.28 17.45
C GLU A 20 30.24 73.26 18.94
N VAL A 21 31.54 73.08 19.16
CA VAL A 21 32.17 73.28 20.48
C VAL A 21 32.66 74.71 20.57
N ILE A 22 32.20 75.44 21.58
CA ILE A 22 32.65 76.81 21.79
C ILE A 22 33.96 76.77 22.55
N VAL A 23 34.97 77.47 22.02
CA VAL A 23 36.24 77.73 22.71
C VAL A 23 36.40 79.23 22.87
N MET A 24 36.44 79.69 24.10
CA MET A 24 36.72 81.08 24.44
C MET A 24 38.17 81.20 24.89
N SER A 25 38.90 82.16 24.30
CA SER A 25 40.26 82.52 24.72
C SER A 25 40.29 83.99 25.12
N ILE A 26 40.81 84.29 26.31
CA ILE A 26 40.96 85.67 26.80
C ILE A 26 42.43 86.04 26.78
N LEU A 27 42.79 87.04 25.96
CA LEU A 27 44.12 87.63 25.90
C LEU A 27 44.19 88.84 26.84
N PRO A 28 44.93 88.78 27.96
CA PRO A 28 45.07 89.93 28.85
C PRO A 28 45.91 91.04 28.19
N ALA A 29 45.44 92.29 28.30
CA ALA A 29 46.16 93.49 27.89
C ALA A 29 46.06 94.57 28.99
N ASN A 30 47.07 95.44 29.08
CA ASN A 30 47.04 96.59 29.99
C ASN A 30 46.34 97.81 29.33
N PHE A 31 46.19 98.91 30.07
CA PHE A 31 45.52 100.13 29.60
C PHE A 31 46.22 100.81 28.41
N ALA A 32 47.51 100.50 28.18
CA ALA A 32 48.28 100.98 27.03
C ALA A 32 48.17 100.04 25.79
N GLY A 33 47.34 99.00 25.85
CA GLY A 33 47.13 98.04 24.76
C GLY A 33 48.22 96.99 24.61
N GLN A 34 49.19 96.90 25.53
CA GLN A 34 50.24 95.87 25.48
C GLN A 34 49.66 94.52 25.90
N GLN A 35 49.80 93.52 25.02
CA GLN A 35 49.23 92.18 25.18
C GLN A 35 50.22 91.21 25.84
N ASN A 36 49.72 90.29 26.67
CA ASN A 36 50.50 89.17 27.20
C ASN A 36 49.99 87.83 26.66
N LEU A 37 50.60 87.37 25.57
CA LEU A 37 50.26 86.12 24.90
C LEU A 37 50.43 84.88 25.80
N GLY A 38 51.42 84.89 26.71
CA GLY A 38 51.63 83.80 27.68
C GLY A 38 50.57 83.75 28.80
N GLY A 39 49.78 84.82 28.95
CA GLY A 39 48.69 84.93 29.92
C GLY A 39 47.34 84.46 29.41
N ILE A 40 47.23 83.97 28.17
CA ILE A 40 45.96 83.54 27.58
C ILE A 40 45.33 82.44 28.45
N LYS A 41 44.07 82.64 28.83
CA LYS A 41 43.24 81.60 29.44
C LYS A 41 42.19 81.14 28.45
N LYS A 42 42.00 79.81 28.39
CA LYS A 42 41.00 79.18 27.53
C LYS A 42 39.96 78.46 28.38
N VAL A 43 38.70 78.60 28.00
CA VAL A 43 37.58 77.82 28.51
C VAL A 43 36.82 77.27 27.32
N THR A 44 36.34 76.03 27.43
CA THR A 44 35.56 75.38 26.39
C THR A 44 34.33 74.72 26.99
N THR A 45 33.31 74.53 26.17
CA THR A 45 32.08 73.80 26.53
C THR A 45 32.27 72.30 26.68
N VAL A 46 33.44 71.74 26.34
CA VAL A 46 33.76 70.31 26.56
C VAL A 46 33.70 69.97 28.06
N PRO A 47 32.89 68.96 28.46
CA PRO A 47 32.75 68.55 29.86
C PRO A 47 34.09 68.18 30.50
N GLY A 48 34.30 68.60 31.75
CA GLY A 48 35.53 68.32 32.51
C GLY A 48 36.71 69.26 32.21
N SER A 49 36.56 70.21 31.29
CA SER A 49 37.61 71.20 30.99
C SER A 49 37.81 72.22 32.13
N PRO A 50 39.05 72.67 32.42
CA PRO A 50 39.31 73.63 33.49
C PRO A 50 38.51 74.93 33.31
N GLY A 51 37.77 75.33 34.35
CA GLY A 51 36.94 76.54 34.33
C GLY A 51 35.58 76.40 33.66
N ASN A 52 35.22 75.20 33.19
CA ASN A 52 33.89 74.89 32.66
C ASN A 52 32.96 74.32 33.75
N ASN A 53 31.81 74.98 33.97
CA ASN A 53 30.75 74.53 34.87
C ASN A 53 29.43 74.24 34.13
N THR A 54 29.45 74.05 32.81
CA THR A 54 28.25 73.68 32.06
C THR A 54 27.88 72.21 32.28
N SER A 55 26.57 71.94 32.34
CA SER A 55 26.00 70.60 32.38
C SER A 55 25.12 70.42 31.14
N GLY A 56 25.48 69.51 30.23
CA GLY A 56 24.69 69.19 29.03
C GLY A 56 25.48 69.25 27.72
N GLY A 57 24.81 68.92 26.62
CA GLY A 57 25.35 68.91 25.26
C GLY A 57 25.95 67.57 24.80
N ASN A 58 26.14 67.41 23.49
CA ASN A 58 26.72 66.20 22.89
C ASN A 58 28.26 66.24 23.01
N LYS A 59 28.81 65.85 24.16
CA LYS A 59 30.25 65.95 24.48
C LYS A 59 30.79 67.38 24.41
N GLY A 60 29.95 68.37 24.73
CA GLY A 60 30.29 69.78 24.77
C GLY A 60 29.86 70.58 23.55
N ALA A 61 29.30 69.94 22.51
CA ALA A 61 28.62 70.66 21.45
C ALA A 61 27.30 71.28 21.95
N ILE A 62 26.98 72.48 21.46
CA ILE A 62 25.66 73.10 21.66
C ILE A 62 24.62 72.29 20.90
N VAL A 63 23.47 72.03 21.55
CA VAL A 63 22.38 71.25 20.96
C VAL A 63 21.23 72.16 20.55
N ASP A 64 20.63 71.92 19.40
CA ASP A 64 19.38 72.55 18.98
C ASP A 64 18.19 71.75 19.57
N PRO A 65 17.45 72.29 20.55
CA PRO A 65 16.33 71.59 21.18
C PRO A 65 15.15 71.36 20.24
N ASP A 66 15.12 72.00 19.07
CA ASP A 66 14.08 71.85 18.05
C ASP A 66 14.48 70.94 16.89
N ALA A 67 15.76 70.51 16.83
CA ALA A 67 16.24 69.58 15.83
C ALA A 67 15.72 68.15 16.08
N LYS A 68 14.99 67.63 15.08
CA LYS A 68 14.51 66.24 15.09
C LYS A 68 15.66 65.28 14.77
N PRO A 69 15.81 64.16 15.50
CA PRO A 69 16.84 63.17 15.20
C PRO A 69 16.56 62.46 13.88
N ILE A 70 17.61 61.96 13.24
CA ILE A 70 17.53 61.10 12.05
C ILE A 70 17.68 59.65 12.49
N VAL A 71 16.70 58.83 12.13
CA VAL A 71 16.66 57.39 12.42
C VAL A 71 16.39 56.66 11.11
N ASN A 72 17.33 55.83 10.65
CA ASN A 72 17.21 55.09 9.39
C ASN A 72 17.99 53.75 9.43
N ASN A 73 17.92 52.96 8.35
CA ASN A 73 18.66 51.70 8.17
C ASN A 73 18.43 50.65 9.28
N LEU A 74 17.16 50.36 9.59
CA LEU A 74 16.83 49.28 10.53
C LEU A 74 17.14 47.92 9.91
N GLU A 75 17.93 47.13 10.61
CA GLU A 75 18.34 45.79 10.23
C GLU A 75 18.05 44.78 11.34
N LEU A 76 17.70 43.57 10.93
CA LEU A 76 17.52 42.42 11.82
C LEU A 76 18.75 41.50 11.75
N HIS A 77 19.27 41.12 12.92
CA HIS A 77 20.46 40.29 13.06
C HIS A 77 20.16 39.12 14.01
N GLY A 78 20.74 37.94 13.75
CA GLY A 78 20.63 36.77 14.63
C GLY A 78 20.24 35.49 13.89
N MET A 79 19.78 34.48 14.64
CA MET A 79 19.33 33.19 14.10
C MET A 79 17.84 32.97 14.40
N LEU A 80 17.02 32.60 13.40
CA LEU A 80 15.57 32.38 13.57
C LEU A 80 15.29 30.96 14.09
N GLN A 81 15.76 30.67 15.30
CA GLN A 81 15.66 29.36 15.93
C GLN A 81 15.25 29.51 17.39
N VAL A 82 14.32 28.69 17.86
CA VAL A 82 13.90 28.67 19.26
C VAL A 82 15.11 28.52 20.19
N GLY A 83 15.18 29.38 21.21
CA GLY A 83 16.28 29.47 22.17
C GLY A 83 17.48 30.29 21.71
N LYS A 84 17.48 30.82 20.47
CA LYS A 84 18.48 31.79 19.99
C LYS A 84 17.97 33.21 20.12
N THR A 85 18.89 34.17 20.04
CA THR A 85 18.56 35.59 20.11
C THR A 85 18.61 36.24 18.73
N ILE A 86 17.72 37.21 18.55
CA ILE A 86 17.74 38.18 17.47
C ILE A 86 17.86 39.59 18.04
N ARG A 87 18.35 40.55 17.26
CA ARG A 87 18.49 41.95 17.66
C ARG A 87 18.25 42.88 16.49
N GLY A 88 17.76 44.07 16.81
CA GLY A 88 17.62 45.18 15.87
C GLY A 88 18.79 46.15 15.96
N LYS A 89 19.30 46.59 14.82
CA LYS A 89 20.25 47.71 14.74
C LYS A 89 19.78 48.73 13.73
N TYR A 90 19.92 50.00 14.05
CA TYR A 90 19.63 51.09 13.14
C TYR A 90 20.61 52.23 13.34
N HIS A 91 20.64 53.17 12.40
CA HIS A 91 21.47 54.36 12.52
C HIS A 91 20.67 55.48 13.21
N PHE A 92 21.20 55.96 14.32
CA PHE A 92 20.72 57.13 15.04
C PHE A 92 21.72 58.27 14.88
N ASP A 93 21.23 59.41 14.41
CA ASP A 93 21.95 60.68 14.40
C ASP A 93 21.09 61.72 15.11
N ALA A 94 21.67 62.38 16.12
CA ALA A 94 21.00 63.42 16.88
C ALA A 94 20.63 64.63 16.01
N ASN A 95 21.22 64.76 14.81
CA ASN A 95 21.01 65.85 13.88
C ASN A 95 21.22 67.22 14.55
N LYS A 96 22.30 67.31 15.34
CA LYS A 96 22.65 68.45 16.22
C LYS A 96 21.69 68.71 17.39
N GLY A 97 20.67 67.89 17.59
CA GLY A 97 19.74 67.94 18.71
C GLY A 97 20.17 67.11 19.92
N ASP A 98 19.20 66.53 20.62
CA ASP A 98 19.43 65.69 21.81
C ASP A 98 20.27 64.45 21.44
N PRO A 99 21.45 64.23 22.06
CA PRO A 99 22.29 63.07 21.79
C PRO A 99 21.72 61.75 22.31
N VAL A 100 20.65 61.77 23.10
CA VAL A 100 20.00 60.56 23.61
C VAL A 100 18.92 60.08 22.66
N ASP A 101 18.97 58.80 22.31
CA ASP A 101 17.94 58.17 21.51
C ASP A 101 16.70 57.85 22.35
N HIS A 102 15.65 58.63 22.17
CA HIS A 102 14.36 58.42 22.84
C HIS A 102 13.42 57.49 22.07
N SER A 103 13.87 56.88 20.98
CA SER A 103 13.05 55.97 20.17
C SER A 103 12.55 54.80 21.02
N VAL A 104 11.47 54.21 20.55
CA VAL A 104 10.78 53.12 21.22
C VAL A 104 10.54 51.99 20.24
N TYR A 105 10.64 50.76 20.69
CA TYR A 105 10.54 49.58 19.83
C TYR A 105 9.45 48.61 20.29
N THR A 106 8.94 47.85 19.33
CA THR A 106 7.91 46.81 19.55
C THR A 106 8.27 45.58 18.72
N TRP A 107 8.10 44.39 19.30
CA TRP A 107 8.29 43.11 18.59
C TRP A 107 6.93 42.45 18.30
N TYR A 108 6.78 41.88 17.12
CA TYR A 108 5.57 41.22 16.66
C TYR A 108 5.85 39.82 16.12
N GLN A 109 4.90 38.92 16.39
CA GLN A 109 4.71 37.66 15.68
C GLN A 109 3.75 37.90 14.52
N ILE A 110 4.08 37.38 13.34
CA ILE A 110 3.22 37.49 12.16
C ILE A 110 3.00 36.10 11.57
N LYS A 111 1.73 35.74 11.38
CA LYS A 111 1.38 34.46 10.77
C LYS A 111 1.79 34.42 9.30
N ALA A 112 2.00 33.21 8.82
CA ALA A 112 2.15 32.93 7.40
C ALA A 112 0.79 32.92 6.70
N LYS A 113 0.73 33.52 5.51
CA LYS A 113 -0.29 33.22 4.50
C LYS A 113 0.35 32.59 3.26
N ALA A 114 -0.46 31.85 2.50
CA ALA A 114 -0.04 31.33 1.20
C ALA A 114 0.30 32.50 0.27
N ASN A 115 1.36 32.36 -0.51
CA ASN A 115 1.73 33.37 -1.50
C ASN A 115 0.77 33.28 -2.70
N GLU A 116 0.08 34.38 -3.04
CA GLU A 116 -0.86 34.41 -4.15
C GLU A 116 -0.11 34.18 -5.48
N GLY A 117 -0.49 33.13 -6.22
CA GLY A 117 0.13 32.76 -7.50
C GLY A 117 1.39 31.87 -7.40
N ALA A 118 1.82 31.47 -6.20
CA ALA A 118 2.87 30.46 -6.03
C ALA A 118 2.33 29.04 -6.28
N ASP A 119 3.18 28.18 -6.85
CA ASP A 119 2.93 26.74 -6.98
C ASP A 119 2.65 26.16 -5.58
N LYS A 120 1.50 25.50 -5.41
CA LYS A 120 1.05 24.95 -4.11
C LYS A 120 2.02 23.90 -3.56
N ASP A 121 2.82 23.28 -4.41
CA ASP A 121 3.84 22.30 -4.04
C ASP A 121 5.20 22.96 -3.70
N LYS A 122 5.36 24.27 -3.92
CA LYS A 122 6.53 25.05 -3.49
C LYS A 122 6.17 25.81 -2.22
N ILE A 123 6.99 25.64 -1.19
CA ILE A 123 6.77 26.22 0.14
C ILE A 123 7.44 27.60 0.26
N PRO A 124 6.90 28.69 -0.34
CA PRO A 124 7.08 30.00 0.29
C PRO A 124 5.73 30.55 0.77
N SER A 125 5.66 30.71 2.08
CA SER A 125 4.68 31.61 2.71
C SER A 125 5.24 33.02 2.76
N VAL A 126 4.36 34.00 2.72
CA VAL A 126 4.68 35.41 3.00
C VAL A 126 4.02 35.83 4.32
N PRO A 127 4.50 36.89 4.99
CA PRO A 127 3.83 37.44 6.17
C PRO A 127 2.38 37.85 5.86
N ASP A 128 1.46 37.46 6.73
CA ASP A 128 0.09 37.97 6.74
C ASP A 128 0.03 39.24 7.56
N GLU A 129 0.15 40.38 6.88
CA GLU A 129 0.07 41.73 7.47
C GLU A 129 -1.20 41.98 8.30
N THR A 130 -2.27 41.20 8.12
CA THR A 130 -3.50 41.33 8.90
C THR A 130 -3.53 40.50 10.18
N ALA A 131 -2.54 39.62 10.37
CA ALA A 131 -2.46 38.65 11.46
C ALA A 131 -1.21 38.86 12.33
N GLU A 132 -0.90 40.13 12.63
CA GLU A 132 0.16 40.52 13.55
C GLU A 132 -0.28 40.42 15.02
N LYS A 133 0.66 40.06 15.89
CA LYS A 133 0.45 39.97 17.34
C LYS A 133 1.66 40.56 18.06
N VAL A 134 1.42 41.54 18.92
CA VAL A 134 2.47 42.13 19.78
C VAL A 134 2.96 41.07 20.76
N VAL A 135 4.27 40.84 20.79
CA VAL A 135 4.94 39.90 21.72
C VAL A 135 5.70 40.64 22.81
N LEU A 136 6.25 41.81 22.47
CA LEU A 136 6.81 42.74 23.45
C LEU A 136 6.20 44.12 23.23
N LEU A 137 5.48 44.61 24.24
CA LEU A 137 4.92 45.96 24.25
C LEU A 137 6.02 47.02 24.14
N LYS A 138 5.65 48.17 23.58
CA LYS A 138 6.47 49.36 23.34
C LYS A 138 7.44 49.66 24.51
N LYS A 139 8.75 49.54 24.27
CA LYS A 139 9.82 49.85 25.23
C LYS A 139 10.77 50.92 24.70
N ALA A 140 11.38 51.70 25.60
CA ALA A 140 12.43 52.65 25.23
C ALA A 140 13.71 51.93 24.79
N VAL A 141 14.37 52.49 23.79
CA VAL A 141 15.69 52.04 23.34
C VAL A 141 16.74 52.47 24.39
N PRO A 142 17.50 51.54 24.99
CA PRO A 142 18.40 51.85 26.09
C PRO A 142 19.77 52.35 25.63
N SER A 143 20.09 52.22 24.35
CA SER A 143 21.38 52.61 23.76
C SER A 143 21.17 53.00 22.31
N ASN A 144 21.71 54.16 21.91
CA ASN A 144 21.49 54.74 20.58
C ASN A 144 21.65 53.72 19.46
N GLY A 145 20.64 53.62 18.60
CA GLY A 145 20.66 52.75 17.42
C GLY A 145 20.63 51.24 17.68
N THR A 146 20.47 50.78 18.93
CA THR A 146 20.52 49.34 19.25
C THR A 146 19.33 48.90 20.09
N VAL A 147 18.55 47.97 19.54
CA VAL A 147 17.46 47.31 20.26
C VAL A 147 18.03 46.14 21.08
N PRO A 148 17.59 45.94 22.34
CA PRO A 148 17.96 44.78 23.15
C PRO A 148 17.69 43.46 22.45
N GLU A 149 18.46 42.43 22.81
CA GLU A 149 18.27 41.08 22.27
C GLU A 149 16.90 40.51 22.67
N TYR A 150 16.22 39.91 21.69
CA TYR A 150 14.99 39.15 21.88
C TYR A 150 15.30 37.66 21.76
N THR A 151 15.02 36.89 22.80
CA THR A 151 15.19 35.42 22.79
C THR A 151 13.94 34.79 22.22
N LEU A 152 14.10 34.00 21.16
CA LEU A 152 12.99 33.32 20.50
C LEU A 152 12.47 32.18 21.38
N GLU A 153 11.17 32.19 21.63
CA GLU A 153 10.48 31.19 22.43
C GLU A 153 9.78 30.16 21.54
N LYS A 154 9.30 29.05 22.14
CA LYS A 154 8.50 28.05 21.41
C LYS A 154 7.26 28.65 20.74
N SER A 155 6.68 29.69 21.35
CA SER A 155 5.49 30.36 20.81
C SER A 155 5.78 31.13 19.50
N ASP A 156 7.06 31.45 19.23
CA ASP A 156 7.50 32.10 17.99
C ASP A 156 7.63 31.10 16.81
N SER A 157 7.68 29.78 17.09
CA SER A 157 7.85 28.76 16.06
C SER A 157 6.76 28.86 14.98
N LEU A 158 7.16 28.75 13.70
CA LEU A 158 6.32 28.94 12.51
C LEU A 158 5.83 30.38 12.25
N TYR A 159 6.21 31.37 13.07
CA TYR A 159 5.90 32.78 12.81
C TYR A 159 7.07 33.50 12.14
N PHE A 160 6.76 34.56 11.40
CA PHE A 160 7.72 35.60 11.09
C PHE A 160 7.85 36.54 12.28
N ILE A 161 9.02 37.14 12.45
CA ILE A 161 9.27 38.13 13.49
C ILE A 161 9.44 39.50 12.85
N ARG A 162 8.69 40.48 13.37
CA ARG A 162 8.79 41.88 12.97
C ARG A 162 9.29 42.72 14.12
N LEU A 163 10.17 43.66 13.80
CA LEU A 163 10.60 44.73 14.67
C LEU A 163 10.15 46.06 14.09
N GLU A 164 9.51 46.86 14.93
CA GLU A 164 9.20 48.25 14.64
C GLU A 164 9.96 49.16 15.58
N VAL A 165 10.54 50.24 15.03
CA VAL A 165 11.18 51.31 15.79
C VAL A 165 10.45 52.62 15.49
N GLN A 166 9.68 53.11 16.46
CA GLN A 166 9.00 54.39 16.40
C GLN A 166 9.95 55.49 16.85
N ARG A 167 10.16 56.47 15.97
CA ARG A 167 10.95 57.67 16.26
C ARG A 167 10.18 58.57 17.22
N MET A 168 10.88 59.09 18.21
CA MET A 168 10.29 59.94 19.25
C MET A 168 11.03 61.28 19.32
N PHE A 169 10.28 62.36 19.45
CA PHE A 169 10.81 63.71 19.62
C PHE A 169 9.96 64.44 20.66
N LYS A 170 10.61 64.99 21.70
CA LYS A 170 9.94 65.63 22.85
C LYS A 170 8.82 64.78 23.46
N GLY A 171 9.04 63.47 23.54
CA GLY A 171 8.09 62.50 24.10
C GLY A 171 6.92 62.14 23.20
N GLN A 172 6.86 62.66 21.96
CA GLN A 172 5.81 62.36 20.99
C GLN A 172 6.37 61.60 19.78
N PRO A 173 5.62 60.65 19.19
CA PRO A 173 6.02 60.00 17.96
C PRO A 173 6.05 61.01 16.80
N PHE A 174 7.07 60.92 15.95
CA PHE A 174 7.11 61.66 14.69
C PHE A 174 7.51 60.72 13.55
N GLU A 175 6.90 60.91 12.38
CA GLU A 175 7.02 60.01 11.22
C GLU A 175 6.53 58.56 11.46
N ALA A 176 6.36 57.82 10.36
CA ALA A 176 6.04 56.40 10.39
C ALA A 176 7.20 55.60 11.01
N PRO A 177 6.95 54.48 11.72
CA PRO A 177 8.01 53.66 12.28
C PRO A 177 8.90 53.04 11.20
N LEU A 178 10.16 52.74 11.54
CA LEU A 178 10.96 51.80 10.76
C LEU A 178 10.45 50.39 11.01
N VAL A 179 10.31 49.60 9.95
CA VAL A 179 9.82 48.22 10.03
C VAL A 179 10.81 47.29 9.35
N VAL A 180 11.17 46.20 10.02
CA VAL A 180 11.88 45.06 9.42
C VAL A 180 11.16 43.78 9.81
N THR A 181 10.97 42.87 8.86
CA THR A 181 10.35 41.56 9.08
C THR A 181 11.32 40.47 8.65
N SER A 182 11.32 39.34 9.34
CA SER A 182 12.23 38.21 9.08
C SER A 182 12.01 37.49 7.74
N ASN A 183 11.10 37.98 6.89
CA ASN A 183 10.79 37.43 5.58
C ASN A 183 12.02 37.39 4.67
N LEU A 184 12.26 36.23 4.04
CA LEU A 184 13.35 35.99 3.10
C LEU A 184 12.86 35.77 1.66
N VAL A 185 11.55 35.90 1.42
CA VAL A 185 10.93 35.75 0.10
C VAL A 185 10.77 37.12 -0.55
N GLY A 186 11.50 37.34 -1.66
CA GLY A 186 11.55 38.63 -2.37
C GLY A 186 12.57 39.58 -1.76
N ASP A 187 13.46 40.14 -2.58
CA ASP A 187 14.44 41.14 -2.14
C ASP A 187 13.74 42.50 -2.01
N ASP A 188 12.99 42.68 -0.93
CA ASP A 188 12.16 43.86 -0.66
C ASP A 188 12.96 45.04 -0.07
N GLY A 189 14.29 44.92 0.04
CA GLY A 189 15.15 45.97 0.56
C GLY A 189 14.91 46.32 2.03
N ASN A 190 14.18 45.49 2.79
CA ASN A 190 13.67 45.79 4.13
C ASN A 190 14.70 45.74 5.28
N GLY A 191 16.00 45.60 4.98
CA GLY A 191 17.06 45.52 5.99
C GLY A 191 17.34 44.11 6.56
N ASN A 192 16.75 43.05 6.00
CA ASN A 192 16.92 41.67 6.49
C ASN A 192 18.19 40.94 5.97
N LYS A 193 19.28 41.69 5.71
CA LYS A 193 20.46 41.18 5.00
C LYS A 193 21.44 40.35 5.85
N ASN A 194 21.24 40.30 7.18
CA ASN A 194 22.21 39.77 8.14
C ASN A 194 21.62 38.74 9.14
N LEU A 195 20.63 37.95 8.73
CA LEU A 195 20.25 36.75 9.48
C LEU A 195 21.31 35.67 9.27
N ALA A 196 22.02 35.32 10.34
CA ALA A 196 23.22 34.48 10.34
C ALA A 196 22.93 32.96 10.10
N GLY A 197 21.75 32.62 9.59
CA GLY A 197 21.26 31.25 9.44
C GLY A 197 20.29 30.82 10.53
N GLY A 198 19.61 29.68 10.33
CA GLY A 198 18.50 29.22 11.18
C GLY A 198 17.20 29.92 10.80
N GLY A 199 16.17 29.11 10.47
CA GLY A 199 14.89 29.57 9.98
C GLY A 199 14.38 28.73 8.81
N SER A 200 13.08 28.80 8.54
CA SER A 200 12.49 28.15 7.36
C SER A 200 13.02 28.81 6.08
N PRO A 201 12.88 28.19 4.90
CA PRO A 201 13.32 28.78 3.64
C PRO A 201 12.60 30.10 3.31
N SER A 202 11.47 30.38 3.97
CA SER A 202 10.74 31.64 3.89
C SER A 202 11.14 32.69 4.94
N GLY A 203 11.90 32.33 5.98
CA GLY A 203 12.28 33.25 7.07
C GLY A 203 11.36 33.20 8.29
N ARG A 204 10.73 32.06 8.56
CA ARG A 204 9.99 31.80 9.80
C ARG A 204 10.89 31.14 10.84
N VAL A 205 10.58 31.32 12.11
CA VAL A 205 11.31 30.70 13.22
C VAL A 205 11.12 29.17 13.19
N ILE A 206 12.22 28.43 13.35
CA ILE A 206 12.19 26.96 13.48
C ILE A 206 12.40 26.53 14.93
N ASP A 207 11.82 25.38 15.29
CA ASP A 207 12.09 24.69 16.55
C ASP A 207 12.86 23.38 16.30
N PRO A 208 14.18 23.34 16.57
CA PRO A 208 14.99 22.14 16.41
C PRO A 208 14.60 20.98 17.31
N ALA A 209 13.66 21.17 18.25
CA ALA A 209 13.07 20.08 19.01
C ALA A 209 12.07 19.25 18.20
N ILE A 210 11.55 19.80 17.09
CA ILE A 210 10.53 19.17 16.25
C ILE A 210 11.19 18.33 15.15
N GLY A 211 10.72 17.09 15.00
CA GLY A 211 11.14 16.18 13.93
C GLY A 211 10.38 16.44 12.63
N PRO A 212 11.01 16.17 11.47
CA PRO A 212 10.36 16.28 10.17
C PRO A 212 9.30 15.19 9.96
N VAL A 213 8.54 15.30 8.88
CA VAL A 213 7.54 14.31 8.44
C VAL A 213 7.75 13.99 6.97
N ILE A 214 7.61 12.72 6.60
CA ILE A 214 7.61 12.29 5.19
C ILE A 214 6.17 12.14 4.70
N THR A 215 5.88 12.66 3.50
CA THR A 215 4.60 12.46 2.83
C THR A 215 4.78 12.07 1.37
N LYS A 216 3.71 11.59 0.71
CA LYS A 216 3.70 11.20 -0.71
C LYS A 216 4.84 10.22 -1.13
N LEU A 217 5.24 9.30 -0.25
CA LEU A 217 6.26 8.29 -0.56
C LEU A 217 5.77 7.37 -1.71
N THR A 218 6.46 7.40 -2.83
CA THR A 218 6.04 6.77 -4.09
C THR A 218 7.21 6.00 -4.69
N LEU A 219 6.99 4.74 -5.07
CA LEU A 219 7.97 3.97 -5.85
C LEU A 219 7.97 4.48 -7.29
N VAL A 220 9.11 4.53 -7.95
CA VAL A 220 9.20 4.94 -9.35
C VAL A 220 10.08 3.97 -10.13
N PRO A 221 9.65 3.46 -11.29
CA PRO A 221 10.52 2.68 -12.15
C PRO A 221 11.60 3.58 -12.76
N GLU A 222 12.81 3.06 -12.85
CA GLU A 222 13.97 3.76 -13.43
C GLU A 222 14.69 2.81 -14.40
N GLU A 223 14.85 3.23 -15.65
CA GLU A 223 15.56 2.46 -16.68
C GLU A 223 17.06 2.79 -16.66
N VAL A 224 17.90 1.79 -16.46
CA VAL A 224 19.36 1.92 -16.57
C VAL A 224 19.93 0.73 -17.33
N ASP A 225 20.69 1.02 -18.38
CA ASP A 225 21.35 0.03 -19.25
C ASP A 225 20.37 -1.03 -19.81
N GLY A 226 19.13 -0.62 -20.12
CA GLY A 226 18.09 -1.51 -20.66
C GLY A 226 17.43 -2.43 -19.62
N LYS A 227 17.65 -2.18 -18.32
CA LYS A 227 16.98 -2.86 -17.22
C LYS A 227 16.18 -1.89 -16.38
N THR A 228 15.01 -2.33 -15.93
CA THR A 228 14.17 -1.58 -14.99
C THR A 228 14.58 -1.83 -13.55
N TYR A 229 14.82 -0.76 -12.80
CA TYR A 229 15.04 -0.75 -11.35
C TYR A 229 13.88 -0.02 -10.65
N LEU A 230 13.78 -0.19 -9.34
CA LEU A 230 12.89 0.63 -8.50
C LEU A 230 13.70 1.70 -7.77
N ALA A 231 13.31 2.95 -7.92
CA ALA A 231 13.68 4.03 -7.03
C ALA A 231 12.44 4.50 -6.26
N ALA A 232 12.58 5.54 -5.45
CA ALA A 232 11.43 6.17 -4.82
C ALA A 232 11.60 7.68 -4.70
N THR A 233 10.49 8.37 -4.58
CA THR A 233 10.43 9.80 -4.26
C THR A 233 9.51 10.05 -3.08
N TYR A 234 9.72 11.15 -2.38
CA TYR A 234 8.89 11.58 -1.27
C TYR A 234 8.91 13.10 -1.10
N GLN A 235 7.96 13.61 -0.33
CA GLN A 235 7.91 15.01 0.10
C GLN A 235 8.46 15.10 1.52
N PHE A 236 9.53 15.88 1.72
CA PHE A 236 10.06 16.18 3.04
C PHE A 236 9.37 17.42 3.61
N ASP A 237 8.62 17.26 4.69
CA ASP A 237 8.06 18.38 5.46
C ASP A 237 8.89 18.57 6.72
N HIS A 238 9.54 19.73 6.85
CA HIS A 238 10.33 20.05 8.04
C HIS A 238 9.45 20.24 9.29
N ASN A 239 8.12 20.38 9.14
CA ASN A 239 7.13 20.47 10.22
C ASN A 239 7.43 21.58 11.25
N GLY A 240 8.06 22.67 10.82
CA GLY A 240 8.52 23.75 11.71
C GLY A 240 9.84 23.47 12.43
N GLY A 241 10.45 22.31 12.22
CA GLY A 241 11.80 22.00 12.64
C GLY A 241 12.86 22.37 11.61
N GLU A 242 14.01 21.72 11.73
CA GLU A 242 15.17 21.88 10.86
C GLU A 242 14.88 21.50 9.40
N THR A 243 15.42 22.27 8.46
CA THR A 243 15.08 22.21 7.03
C THR A 243 15.98 21.30 6.19
N SER A 244 17.06 20.79 6.79
CA SER A 244 17.99 19.87 6.13
C SER A 244 17.46 18.44 6.19
N ASP A 245 17.30 17.81 5.03
CA ASP A 245 16.91 16.41 4.95
C ASP A 245 18.13 15.50 5.15
N ALA A 246 18.11 14.73 6.22
CA ALA A 246 19.06 13.67 6.51
C ALA A 246 18.34 12.33 6.76
N SER A 247 17.18 12.15 6.13
CA SER A 247 16.35 10.96 6.24
C SER A 247 17.12 9.70 5.84
N HIS A 248 16.71 8.57 6.40
CA HIS A 248 17.32 7.27 6.13
C HIS A 248 16.29 6.34 5.51
N TYR A 249 16.73 5.39 4.69
CA TYR A 249 15.85 4.44 4.02
C TYR A 249 16.36 3.01 4.18
N THR A 250 15.46 2.06 3.98
CA THR A 250 15.80 0.63 3.86
C THR A 250 14.86 -0.02 2.86
N TRP A 251 15.46 -0.70 1.89
CA TRP A 251 14.75 -1.57 0.95
C TRP A 251 14.79 -3.02 1.43
N GLY A 252 13.79 -3.80 1.06
CA GLY A 252 13.83 -5.25 1.17
C GLY A 252 13.00 -5.93 0.08
N ASP A 253 13.37 -7.17 -0.25
CA ASP A 253 12.58 -8.05 -1.12
C ASP A 253 12.09 -9.26 -0.32
N PHE A 254 10.80 -9.56 -0.44
CA PHE A 254 10.08 -10.49 0.43
C PHE A 254 9.25 -11.50 -0.37
N ALA A 255 9.01 -12.67 0.22
CA ALA A 255 7.94 -13.54 -0.25
C ALA A 255 6.58 -12.86 -0.02
N PRO A 256 5.51 -13.21 -0.76
CA PRO A 256 4.23 -12.49 -0.74
C PRO A 256 3.53 -12.53 0.63
N ASP A 257 3.85 -13.55 1.42
CA ASP A 257 3.30 -13.88 2.74
C ASP A 257 4.27 -13.57 3.89
N ALA A 258 5.47 -13.08 3.60
CA ALA A 258 6.46 -12.74 4.62
C ALA A 258 6.18 -11.36 5.26
N GLU A 259 6.46 -11.23 6.55
CA GLU A 259 6.44 -9.93 7.22
C GLU A 259 7.58 -9.03 6.74
N PHE A 260 7.29 -7.75 6.50
CA PHE A 260 8.29 -6.77 6.06
C PHE A 260 9.07 -6.23 7.26
N THR A 261 10.38 -6.39 7.24
CA THR A 261 11.29 -5.97 8.32
C THR A 261 11.85 -4.54 8.13
N THR A 262 11.63 -3.93 6.97
CA THR A 262 12.23 -2.65 6.56
C THR A 262 11.99 -1.52 7.56
N ARG A 263 10.82 -1.48 8.22
CA ARG A 263 10.48 -0.47 9.23
C ARG A 263 11.36 -0.56 10.47
N THR A 264 11.67 -1.77 10.92
CA THR A 264 12.52 -2.00 12.09
C THR A 264 13.99 -1.76 11.75
N GLU A 265 14.40 -2.18 10.56
CA GLU A 265 15.76 -2.03 10.05
C GLU A 265 16.13 -0.56 9.81
N VAL A 266 15.25 0.23 9.19
CA VAL A 266 15.55 1.65 8.92
C VAL A 266 15.78 2.45 10.20
N ALA A 267 15.12 2.09 11.30
CA ALA A 267 15.30 2.72 12.61
C ALA A 267 16.64 2.36 13.27
N ARG A 268 17.24 1.22 12.92
CA ARG A 268 18.48 0.70 13.51
C ARG A 268 19.71 1.06 12.68
N ASP A 269 19.68 0.80 11.38
CA ASP A 269 20.82 0.83 10.47
C ASP A 269 20.47 1.27 9.04
N GLY A 270 19.45 2.12 8.89
CA GLY A 270 19.06 2.69 7.59
C GLY A 270 20.20 3.42 6.87
N SER A 271 20.14 3.43 5.54
CA SER A 271 21.09 4.16 4.70
C SER A 271 20.62 5.59 4.44
N PRO A 272 21.51 6.60 4.32
CA PRO A 272 21.10 7.97 4.04
C PRO A 272 20.49 8.08 2.65
N VAL A 273 19.39 8.84 2.51
CA VAL A 273 18.81 9.23 1.21
C VAL A 273 19.82 10.01 0.36
N THR A 274 19.45 10.35 -0.89
CA THR A 274 20.34 11.11 -1.79
C THR A 274 20.88 12.36 -1.06
N PRO A 275 22.20 12.61 -1.03
CA PRO A 275 22.74 13.75 -0.30
C PRO A 275 22.35 15.11 -0.91
N GLY A 276 22.29 16.15 -0.07
CA GLY A 276 22.21 17.54 -0.52
C GLY A 276 20.88 17.95 -1.16
N GLN A 277 19.78 17.29 -0.80
CA GLN A 277 18.46 17.61 -1.35
C GLN A 277 17.97 18.95 -0.80
N ASP A 278 17.81 19.93 -1.68
CA ASP A 278 17.26 21.24 -1.32
C ASP A 278 15.78 21.08 -1.01
N ILE A 279 15.38 21.50 0.20
CA ILE A 279 14.00 21.54 0.67
C ILE A 279 13.05 22.28 -0.29
N ARG A 280 13.57 23.23 -1.10
CA ARG A 280 12.80 23.96 -2.13
C ARG A 280 12.64 23.17 -3.44
N ALA A 281 13.37 22.07 -3.61
CA ALA A 281 13.41 21.21 -4.79
C ALA A 281 12.78 19.84 -4.51
N GLN A 282 11.49 19.84 -4.15
CA GLN A 282 10.69 18.63 -3.99
C GLN A 282 10.20 18.06 -5.35
N PRO A 283 9.89 16.75 -5.46
CA PRO A 283 10.06 15.74 -4.42
C PRO A 283 11.52 15.28 -4.28
N HIS A 284 11.87 14.92 -3.06
CA HIS A 284 13.14 14.28 -2.71
C HIS A 284 13.21 12.84 -3.23
N LYS A 285 14.43 12.33 -3.41
CA LYS A 285 14.74 11.03 -4.03
C LYS A 285 15.41 10.07 -3.05
N VAL A 286 14.99 8.82 -3.11
CA VAL A 286 15.64 7.67 -2.48
C VAL A 286 16.50 6.97 -3.53
N PRO A 287 17.75 6.57 -3.20
CA PRO A 287 18.55 5.73 -4.07
C PRO A 287 17.81 4.45 -4.49
N ARG A 288 18.01 4.04 -5.74
CA ARG A 288 17.38 2.85 -6.31
C ARG A 288 17.72 1.58 -5.53
N TYR A 289 16.82 0.61 -5.58
CA TYR A 289 17.11 -0.75 -5.17
C TYR A 289 18.19 -1.36 -6.06
N HIS A 290 19.07 -2.15 -5.46
CA HIS A 290 20.30 -2.60 -6.11
C HIS A 290 20.08 -3.69 -7.16
N LYS A 291 18.94 -4.41 -7.10
CA LYS A 291 18.56 -5.44 -8.08
C LYS A 291 17.55 -4.87 -9.10
N PRO A 292 17.67 -5.22 -10.38
CA PRO A 292 16.64 -4.92 -11.37
C PRO A 292 15.40 -5.81 -11.14
N LEU A 293 14.25 -5.39 -11.68
CA LEU A 293 12.98 -6.11 -11.53
C LEU A 293 13.02 -7.56 -12.06
N GLU A 294 13.81 -7.81 -13.10
CA GLU A 294 13.98 -9.14 -13.69
C GLU A 294 14.62 -10.18 -12.74
N ASP A 295 15.35 -9.72 -11.71
CA ASP A 295 15.94 -10.58 -10.69
C ASP A 295 14.99 -10.78 -9.47
N LEU A 296 13.80 -10.19 -9.52
CA LEU A 296 12.86 -10.07 -8.41
C LEU A 296 11.49 -10.71 -8.69
N TYR A 297 11.38 -11.51 -9.75
CA TYR A 297 10.15 -12.19 -10.12
C TYR A 297 9.57 -13.02 -8.96
N GLY A 298 8.28 -12.82 -8.69
CA GLY A 298 7.55 -13.46 -7.58
C GLY A 298 7.83 -12.87 -6.19
N ARG A 299 8.61 -11.78 -6.09
CA ARG A 299 8.91 -11.08 -4.83
C ARG A 299 8.09 -9.80 -4.70
N VAL A 300 7.77 -9.42 -3.46
CA VAL A 300 7.25 -8.08 -3.14
C VAL A 300 8.41 -7.22 -2.69
N ILE A 301 8.52 -6.00 -3.22
CA ILE A 301 9.57 -5.06 -2.84
C ILE A 301 8.97 -4.02 -1.89
N ALA A 302 9.58 -3.87 -0.73
CA ALA A 302 9.17 -2.91 0.28
C ALA A 302 10.28 -1.89 0.56
N LEU A 303 9.86 -0.70 0.94
CA LEU A 303 10.69 0.44 1.30
C LEU A 303 10.13 1.08 2.57
N SER A 304 11.02 1.36 3.51
CA SER A 304 10.72 2.25 4.64
C SER A 304 11.66 3.44 4.60
N VAL A 305 11.15 4.64 4.86
CA VAL A 305 11.95 5.86 4.99
C VAL A 305 11.68 6.49 6.34
N LEU A 306 12.73 6.64 7.15
CA LEU A 306 12.74 7.33 8.42
C LEU A 306 13.07 8.82 8.19
N ALA A 307 12.13 9.68 8.53
CA ALA A 307 12.31 11.12 8.48
C ALA A 307 13.35 11.57 9.52
N LYS A 308 14.36 12.34 9.09
CA LYS A 308 15.40 12.84 10.00
C LYS A 308 15.97 14.16 9.51
N SER A 309 16.27 15.06 10.46
CA SER A 309 16.94 16.33 10.18
C SER A 309 18.48 16.28 10.31
N GLY A 310 19.17 17.14 9.56
CA GLY A 310 20.62 17.05 9.31
C GLY A 310 21.60 17.73 10.28
N THR A 311 21.20 18.18 11.46
CA THR A 311 22.11 18.82 12.44
C THR A 311 22.55 17.86 13.57
N ALA A 312 23.49 18.29 14.44
CA ALA A 312 24.07 17.47 15.52
C ALA A 312 23.03 16.90 16.52
N SER A 313 21.83 17.49 16.59
CA SER A 313 20.69 16.99 17.39
C SER A 313 19.72 16.09 16.61
N GLY A 314 20.01 15.81 15.33
CA GLY A 314 19.19 15.20 14.29
C GLY A 314 17.90 14.57 14.79
N LYS A 315 16.81 15.34 14.71
CA LYS A 315 15.52 14.90 15.24
C LYS A 315 14.93 13.85 14.33
N ILE A 316 14.51 12.79 14.97
CA ILE A 316 13.81 11.66 14.38
C ILE A 316 12.35 12.08 14.23
N GLY A 317 11.84 11.95 13.01
CA GLY A 317 10.45 12.16 12.66
C GLY A 317 9.67 10.86 12.61
N ASP A 318 8.77 10.75 11.63
CA ASP A 318 8.00 9.54 11.36
C ASP A 318 8.74 8.53 10.46
N ILE A 319 8.16 7.34 10.34
CA ILE A 319 8.56 6.33 9.34
C ILE A 319 7.39 6.13 8.39
N GLN A 320 7.65 6.31 7.10
CA GLN A 320 6.70 6.00 6.04
C GLN A 320 7.13 4.74 5.30
N ASP A 321 6.14 3.92 4.94
CA ASP A 321 6.35 2.63 4.28
C ASP A 321 5.64 2.61 2.93
N GLN A 322 6.27 1.96 1.96
CA GLN A 322 5.69 1.72 0.65
C GLN A 322 6.10 0.34 0.13
N ASP A 323 5.26 -0.28 -0.68
CA ASP A 323 5.55 -1.57 -1.30
C ASP A 323 4.93 -1.69 -2.69
N THR A 324 5.33 -2.72 -3.43
CA THR A 324 4.83 -2.97 -4.79
C THR A 324 3.36 -3.39 -4.85
N LYS A 325 2.73 -3.72 -3.71
CA LYS A 325 1.29 -4.01 -3.62
C LYS A 325 0.45 -2.74 -3.49
N LYS A 326 0.94 -1.77 -2.72
CA LYS A 326 0.30 -0.46 -2.48
C LYS A 326 0.61 0.55 -3.58
N SER A 327 1.63 0.32 -4.38
CA SER A 327 2.06 1.23 -5.44
C SER A 327 1.21 1.11 -6.71
N ASN A 328 0.79 2.24 -7.28
CA ASN A 328 0.10 2.33 -8.57
C ASN A 328 1.03 2.70 -9.74
N THR A 329 2.30 2.99 -9.47
CA THR A 329 3.28 3.47 -10.45
C THR A 329 4.21 2.37 -10.96
N VAL A 330 4.28 1.24 -10.24
CA VAL A 330 5.07 0.09 -10.65
C VAL A 330 4.28 -0.69 -11.68
N VAL A 331 4.74 -0.65 -12.93
CA VAL A 331 4.26 -1.52 -14.00
C VAL A 331 4.82 -2.93 -13.75
N SER A 332 4.07 -3.99 -14.07
CA SER A 332 4.52 -5.39 -13.91
C SER A 332 4.35 -6.05 -12.53
N THR A 333 3.24 -5.81 -11.83
CA THR A 333 2.90 -6.53 -10.58
C THR A 333 1.65 -7.40 -10.71
N ASN A 334 1.66 -8.56 -10.04
CA ASN A 334 0.46 -9.36 -9.80
C ASN A 334 -0.44 -8.65 -8.77
N THR A 335 -1.68 -9.12 -8.62
CA THR A 335 -2.65 -8.52 -7.69
C THR A 335 -2.24 -8.60 -6.22
N ASP A 336 -1.33 -9.49 -5.87
CA ASP A 336 -0.74 -9.60 -4.54
C ASP A 336 0.48 -8.67 -4.32
N GLY A 337 0.89 -7.94 -5.36
CA GLY A 337 2.03 -7.02 -5.35
C GLY A 337 3.35 -7.65 -5.77
N THR A 338 3.39 -8.95 -6.08
CA THR A 338 4.63 -9.59 -6.54
C THR A 338 5.02 -9.11 -7.94
N ILE A 339 6.32 -8.97 -8.22
CA ILE A 339 6.79 -8.67 -9.57
C ILE A 339 6.42 -9.84 -10.50
N LYS A 340 5.77 -9.55 -11.63
CA LYS A 340 5.36 -10.56 -12.61
C LYS A 340 6.57 -11.18 -13.28
N GLY A 341 6.62 -12.50 -13.26
CA GLY A 341 7.61 -13.25 -14.02
C GLY A 341 7.29 -13.32 -15.51
N ILE A 342 8.32 -13.42 -16.33
CA ILE A 342 8.23 -13.63 -17.78
C ILE A 342 8.99 -14.90 -18.14
N ALA A 343 8.26 -16.01 -18.32
CA ALA A 343 8.84 -17.31 -18.64
C ALA A 343 9.05 -17.49 -20.15
N ASP A 344 10.12 -18.19 -20.53
CA ASP A 344 10.33 -18.66 -21.91
C ASP A 344 9.95 -20.13 -22.09
N LYS A 345 9.78 -20.86 -20.98
CA LYS A 345 9.48 -22.28 -20.97
C LYS A 345 8.69 -22.67 -19.73
N ALA A 346 7.90 -23.73 -19.85
CA ALA A 346 7.28 -24.42 -18.74
C ALA A 346 7.80 -25.86 -18.67
N SER A 347 7.81 -26.41 -17.46
CA SER A 347 7.90 -27.85 -17.23
C SER A 347 6.77 -28.28 -16.31
N ASP A 348 6.40 -29.54 -16.34
CA ASP A 348 5.32 -30.04 -15.49
C ASP A 348 5.52 -31.50 -15.09
N THR A 349 4.87 -31.89 -14.00
CA THR A 349 4.83 -33.26 -13.50
C THR A 349 3.38 -33.64 -13.24
N TRP A 350 2.97 -34.75 -13.83
CA TRP A 350 1.66 -35.37 -13.65
C TRP A 350 1.87 -36.68 -12.89
N ASP A 351 1.54 -36.70 -11.60
CA ASP A 351 1.90 -37.81 -10.71
C ASP A 351 1.04 -39.06 -10.95
N THR A 352 1.45 -39.92 -11.88
CA THR A 352 0.75 -41.17 -12.20
C THR A 352 1.15 -42.35 -11.33
N LYS A 353 2.10 -42.17 -10.39
CA LYS A 353 2.68 -43.29 -9.65
C LYS A 353 1.62 -43.97 -8.78
N GLY A 354 1.49 -45.29 -8.94
CA GLY A 354 0.54 -46.11 -8.18
C GLY A 354 -0.94 -45.92 -8.57
N LYS A 355 -1.24 -45.18 -9.64
CA LYS A 355 -2.60 -44.96 -10.15
C LYS A 355 -2.86 -45.84 -11.38
N GLU A 356 -4.11 -46.28 -11.56
CA GLU A 356 -4.52 -47.02 -12.76
C GLU A 356 -4.47 -46.09 -13.98
N VAL A 357 -3.90 -46.58 -15.09
CA VAL A 357 -3.81 -45.85 -16.36
C VAL A 357 -4.46 -46.70 -17.44
N VAL A 358 -5.39 -46.11 -18.17
CA VAL A 358 -6.12 -46.77 -19.27
C VAL A 358 -5.90 -46.02 -20.58
N GLU A 359 -6.09 -46.72 -21.70
CA GLU A 359 -5.96 -46.13 -23.04
C GLU A 359 -7.34 -45.79 -23.62
N ILE A 360 -7.62 -44.51 -23.83
CA ILE A 360 -8.87 -44.00 -24.41
C ILE A 360 -8.54 -43.27 -25.71
N LYS A 361 -9.02 -43.78 -26.84
CA LYS A 361 -8.80 -43.19 -28.18
C LYS A 361 -7.31 -42.91 -28.47
N GLY A 362 -6.42 -43.80 -28.04
CA GLY A 362 -4.97 -43.68 -28.22
C GLY A 362 -4.25 -42.74 -27.24
N LYS A 363 -4.94 -42.26 -26.18
CA LYS A 363 -4.36 -41.45 -25.11
C LYS A 363 -4.34 -42.20 -23.79
N SER A 364 -3.22 -42.13 -23.07
CA SER A 364 -3.13 -42.62 -21.70
C SER A 364 -3.84 -41.66 -20.74
N VAL A 365 -4.86 -42.16 -20.03
CA VAL A 365 -5.68 -41.39 -19.10
C VAL A 365 -5.62 -42.08 -17.73
N VAL A 366 -5.34 -41.30 -16.68
CA VAL A 366 -5.38 -41.81 -15.30
C VAL A 366 -6.84 -42.06 -14.91
N LYS A 367 -7.16 -43.26 -14.45
CA LYS A 367 -8.48 -43.65 -13.96
C LYS A 367 -8.53 -43.52 -12.44
N LEU A 368 -9.47 -42.71 -11.97
CA LEU A 368 -9.76 -42.47 -10.56
C LEU A 368 -11.26 -42.60 -10.32
N GLN A 369 -11.66 -42.93 -9.10
CA GLN A 369 -13.05 -42.86 -8.71
C GLN A 369 -13.37 -41.44 -8.23
N ALA A 370 -14.48 -40.85 -8.71
CA ALA A 370 -15.05 -39.61 -8.18
C ALA A 370 -15.27 -39.75 -6.67
N ARG A 371 -16.00 -40.81 -6.30
CA ARG A 371 -16.08 -41.40 -4.97
C ARG A 371 -16.17 -42.91 -5.11
N GLU A 372 -15.71 -43.65 -4.12
CA GLU A 372 -15.90 -45.10 -4.06
C GLU A 372 -17.39 -45.45 -4.09
N ASN A 373 -18.20 -44.76 -3.30
CA ASN A 373 -19.64 -44.94 -3.17
C ASN A 373 -20.34 -43.60 -2.77
N LEU A 374 -21.65 -43.63 -2.51
CA LEU A 374 -22.46 -42.43 -2.19
C LEU A 374 -22.59 -42.16 -0.68
N LEU A 375 -21.76 -42.78 0.16
CA LEU A 375 -21.67 -42.45 1.59
C LEU A 375 -20.88 -41.15 1.79
N ASP A 376 -21.16 -40.42 2.87
CA ASP A 376 -20.59 -39.09 3.11
C ASP A 376 -19.06 -39.11 3.27
N ASN A 377 -18.51 -40.20 3.80
CA ASN A 377 -17.08 -40.41 4.07
C ASN A 377 -16.40 -41.32 3.04
N ALA A 378 -17.03 -41.56 1.89
CA ALA A 378 -16.44 -42.39 0.84
C ALA A 378 -15.07 -41.85 0.40
N GLU A 379 -14.13 -42.76 0.15
CA GLU A 379 -12.84 -42.37 -0.42
C GLU A 379 -13.04 -41.73 -1.80
N LYS A 380 -12.20 -40.74 -2.13
CA LYS A 380 -12.23 -40.04 -3.42
C LYS A 380 -10.84 -40.03 -4.03
N GLY A 381 -10.77 -40.22 -5.35
CA GLY A 381 -9.54 -40.08 -6.09
C GLY A 381 -9.08 -38.63 -6.14
N SER A 382 -7.76 -38.43 -6.08
CA SER A 382 -7.12 -37.14 -6.28
C SER A 382 -5.95 -37.25 -7.23
N MET A 383 -5.76 -36.22 -8.06
CA MET A 383 -4.65 -36.11 -8.98
C MET A 383 -3.90 -34.81 -8.77
N GLN A 384 -2.57 -34.88 -8.68
CA GLN A 384 -1.74 -33.69 -8.53
C GLN A 384 -1.10 -33.31 -9.87
N TRP A 385 -1.14 -32.01 -10.19
CA TRP A 385 -0.39 -31.41 -11.28
C TRP A 385 0.55 -30.34 -10.72
N ALA A 386 1.85 -30.55 -10.91
CA ALA A 386 2.86 -29.55 -10.59
C ALA A 386 3.36 -28.91 -11.88
N ILE A 387 3.29 -27.59 -11.98
CA ILE A 387 3.78 -26.77 -13.08
C ILE A 387 4.92 -25.93 -12.56
N GLN A 388 6.01 -25.83 -13.31
CA GLN A 388 7.14 -24.96 -12.99
C GLN A 388 7.46 -24.03 -14.15
N SER A 389 7.51 -22.73 -13.88
CA SER A 389 7.87 -21.68 -14.84
C SER A 389 9.38 -21.45 -14.90
N LEU A 390 9.93 -21.39 -16.11
CA LEU A 390 11.37 -21.32 -16.36
C LEU A 390 11.73 -20.14 -17.27
N LYS A 391 12.91 -19.56 -17.04
CA LYS A 391 13.58 -18.60 -17.94
C LYS A 391 15.05 -18.96 -18.06
N GLY A 392 15.53 -19.20 -19.28
CA GLY A 392 16.91 -19.66 -19.51
C GLY A 392 17.25 -20.96 -18.76
N GLY A 393 16.26 -21.82 -18.53
CA GLY A 393 16.40 -23.07 -17.78
C GLY A 393 16.41 -22.94 -16.25
N LYS A 394 16.24 -21.74 -15.68
CA LYS A 394 16.12 -21.53 -14.23
C LYS A 394 14.68 -21.26 -13.82
N PRO A 395 14.22 -21.76 -12.65
CA PRO A 395 12.91 -21.40 -12.11
C PRO A 395 12.79 -19.89 -11.87
N ILE A 396 11.63 -19.33 -12.22
CA ILE A 396 11.28 -17.93 -11.97
C ILE A 396 9.87 -17.81 -11.41
N GLY A 397 9.68 -16.96 -10.40
CA GLY A 397 8.42 -16.83 -9.69
C GLY A 397 7.40 -15.86 -10.27
N GLY A 398 6.18 -15.87 -9.75
CA GLY A 398 5.17 -14.85 -10.05
C GLY A 398 4.73 -14.79 -11.51
N VAL A 399 4.91 -15.86 -12.28
CA VAL A 399 4.54 -15.91 -13.70
C VAL A 399 3.03 -16.11 -13.80
N PRO A 400 2.27 -15.23 -14.48
CA PRO A 400 0.84 -15.41 -14.66
C PRO A 400 0.48 -16.74 -15.34
N VAL A 401 -0.57 -17.41 -14.85
CA VAL A 401 -1.03 -18.71 -15.36
C VAL A 401 -2.53 -18.67 -15.60
N THR A 402 -2.95 -19.26 -16.72
CA THR A 402 -4.36 -19.61 -16.99
C THR A 402 -4.49 -21.12 -17.12
N ILE A 403 -5.45 -21.70 -16.40
CA ILE A 403 -5.83 -23.11 -16.51
C ILE A 403 -7.28 -23.18 -16.97
N SER A 404 -7.54 -23.93 -18.05
CA SER A 404 -8.88 -24.19 -18.55
C SER A 404 -9.21 -25.67 -18.49
N LEU A 405 -10.43 -25.96 -18.06
CA LEU A 405 -10.99 -27.30 -17.92
C LEU A 405 -12.09 -27.53 -18.96
N SER A 406 -12.14 -28.74 -19.50
CA SER A 406 -13.29 -29.25 -20.24
C SER A 406 -13.58 -30.69 -19.82
N ALA A 407 -14.84 -31.12 -19.94
CA ALA A 407 -15.26 -32.45 -19.55
C ALA A 407 -15.90 -33.18 -20.74
N THR A 408 -15.65 -34.49 -20.85
CA THR A 408 -16.26 -35.35 -21.87
C THR A 408 -16.81 -36.62 -21.22
N GLY A 409 -18.09 -36.89 -21.44
CA GLY A 409 -18.72 -38.17 -21.09
C GLY A 409 -18.25 -39.31 -22.00
N ARG A 410 -18.68 -40.54 -21.72
CA ARG A 410 -18.27 -41.73 -22.48
C ARG A 410 -18.89 -41.74 -23.88
N SER A 411 -20.21 -41.65 -23.97
CA SER A 411 -20.95 -41.63 -25.24
C SER A 411 -21.64 -40.27 -25.53
N LYS A 412 -21.81 -39.42 -24.50
CA LYS A 412 -22.50 -38.12 -24.62
C LYS A 412 -21.66 -36.99 -25.26
N GLY A 413 -20.35 -37.19 -25.47
CA GLY A 413 -19.47 -36.11 -25.92
C GLY A 413 -19.23 -35.07 -24.82
N SER A 414 -19.35 -33.78 -25.15
CA SER A 414 -19.10 -32.68 -24.19
C SER A 414 -20.00 -32.77 -22.94
N ALA A 415 -19.42 -32.52 -21.78
CA ALA A 415 -20.10 -32.54 -20.48
C ALA A 415 -19.74 -31.29 -19.66
N THR A 416 -20.53 -31.02 -18.61
CA THR A 416 -20.25 -29.94 -17.66
C THR A 416 -19.05 -30.30 -16.77
N VAL A 417 -18.15 -29.35 -16.55
CA VAL A 417 -17.05 -29.49 -15.60
C VAL A 417 -17.59 -29.35 -14.18
N THR A 418 -17.33 -30.35 -13.34
CA THR A 418 -17.62 -30.35 -11.90
C THR A 418 -16.38 -30.55 -11.04
N ALA A 419 -15.22 -30.79 -11.68
CA ALA A 419 -13.97 -31.02 -10.99
C ALA A 419 -13.56 -29.79 -10.16
N ASN A 420 -13.20 -30.07 -8.91
CA ASN A 420 -12.64 -29.13 -7.96
C ASN A 420 -11.14 -29.01 -8.17
N VAL A 421 -10.63 -27.78 -8.21
CA VAL A 421 -9.21 -27.45 -8.26
C VAL A 421 -8.82 -26.81 -6.94
N GLU A 422 -7.97 -27.49 -6.19
CA GLU A 422 -7.40 -27.01 -4.93
C GLU A 422 -5.94 -26.60 -5.16
N VAL A 423 -5.56 -25.42 -4.68
CA VAL A 423 -4.20 -24.88 -4.83
C VAL A 423 -3.34 -25.31 -3.64
N VAL A 424 -2.22 -25.96 -3.91
CA VAL A 424 -1.21 -26.37 -2.92
C VAL A 424 -0.05 -25.36 -2.89
N LYS A 425 0.39 -24.89 -4.05
CA LYS A 425 1.41 -23.84 -4.21
C LYS A 425 0.99 -22.87 -5.30
N GLY A 426 1.43 -21.62 -5.19
CA GLY A 426 1.09 -20.53 -6.10
C GLY A 426 -0.27 -19.92 -5.76
N VAL A 427 -0.81 -19.14 -6.69
CA VAL A 427 -2.09 -18.44 -6.52
C VAL A 427 -2.96 -18.74 -7.72
N LEU A 428 -4.20 -19.18 -7.49
CA LEU A 428 -5.25 -19.23 -8.52
C LEU A 428 -6.56 -18.75 -7.93
N GLY A 429 -7.29 -17.97 -8.73
CA GLY A 429 -8.70 -17.64 -8.52
C GLY A 429 -9.54 -17.98 -9.75
N GLY A 430 -10.84 -17.77 -9.66
CA GLY A 430 -11.81 -18.11 -10.70
C GLY A 430 -12.73 -19.26 -10.30
N GLY A 431 -13.43 -19.86 -11.26
CA GLY A 431 -14.36 -20.96 -11.01
C GLY A 431 -15.13 -21.43 -12.23
N LYS A 432 -15.75 -22.62 -12.13
CA LYS A 432 -16.43 -23.38 -13.19
C LYS A 432 -15.46 -24.07 -14.14
N ASN A 433 -14.82 -23.34 -15.06
CA ASN A 433 -14.02 -23.94 -16.15
C ASN A 433 -12.69 -23.24 -16.41
N THR A 434 -12.44 -22.05 -15.87
CA THR A 434 -11.19 -21.31 -16.10
C THR A 434 -10.70 -20.70 -14.80
N TYR A 435 -9.42 -20.89 -14.52
CA TYR A 435 -8.71 -20.38 -13.37
C TYR A 435 -7.56 -19.49 -13.85
N THR A 436 -7.33 -18.39 -13.17
CA THR A 436 -6.24 -17.45 -13.47
C THR A 436 -5.52 -17.08 -12.18
N GLY A 437 -4.22 -16.90 -12.26
CA GLY A 437 -3.40 -16.47 -11.15
C GLY A 437 -1.93 -16.47 -11.55
N HIS A 438 -1.03 -16.94 -10.70
CA HIS A 438 0.40 -16.99 -10.98
C HIS A 438 1.13 -18.08 -10.18
N THR A 439 2.33 -18.45 -10.63
CA THR A 439 3.24 -19.31 -9.87
C THR A 439 3.71 -18.62 -8.58
N ASP A 440 4.17 -19.41 -7.60
CA ASP A 440 4.76 -18.90 -6.37
C ASP A 440 6.11 -18.20 -6.62
N HIS A 441 6.80 -17.76 -5.56
CA HIS A 441 8.08 -17.07 -5.69
C HIS A 441 9.24 -17.97 -6.18
N ASN A 442 9.08 -19.29 -6.20
CA ASN A 442 10.04 -20.25 -6.74
C ASN A 442 9.70 -20.69 -8.16
N GLY A 443 8.57 -20.24 -8.69
CA GLY A 443 8.08 -20.62 -10.01
C GLY A 443 7.20 -21.85 -10.02
N ASP A 444 6.74 -22.34 -8.87
CA ASP A 444 5.87 -23.51 -8.78
C ASP A 444 4.40 -23.10 -8.74
N LEU A 445 3.55 -23.81 -9.48
CA LEU A 445 2.11 -23.87 -9.29
C LEU A 445 1.71 -25.33 -9.14
N VAL A 446 1.20 -25.71 -7.96
CA VAL A 446 0.81 -27.10 -7.68
C VAL A 446 -0.66 -27.12 -7.34
N ILE A 447 -1.42 -27.94 -8.07
CA ILE A 447 -2.85 -28.11 -7.85
C ILE A 447 -3.23 -29.58 -7.63
N ASN A 448 -4.23 -29.80 -6.78
CA ASN A 448 -4.91 -31.07 -6.64
C ASN A 448 -6.27 -31.00 -7.34
N ILE A 449 -6.58 -31.99 -8.14
CA ILE A 449 -7.83 -32.14 -8.87
C ILE A 449 -8.61 -33.29 -8.25
N THR A 450 -9.88 -33.03 -7.91
CA THR A 450 -10.84 -34.04 -7.45
C THR A 450 -12.19 -33.79 -8.12
N ASP A 451 -13.05 -34.80 -8.23
CA ASP A 451 -14.41 -34.60 -8.76
C ASP A 451 -15.44 -35.42 -7.96
N PRO A 452 -15.54 -35.21 -6.63
CA PRO A 452 -16.35 -36.05 -5.75
C PRO A 452 -17.84 -36.03 -6.06
N ASP A 453 -18.34 -34.96 -6.67
CA ASP A 453 -19.75 -34.81 -7.05
C ASP A 453 -19.93 -34.92 -8.58
N GLY A 454 -18.91 -35.47 -9.24
CA GLY A 454 -18.84 -35.63 -10.69
C GLY A 454 -19.77 -36.70 -11.23
N LYS A 455 -20.05 -36.60 -12.53
CA LYS A 455 -20.99 -37.48 -13.24
C LYS A 455 -20.34 -38.66 -13.97
N GLY A 456 -19.03 -38.86 -13.84
CA GLY A 456 -18.33 -39.90 -14.61
C GLY A 456 -17.73 -39.39 -15.92
N VAL A 457 -16.75 -38.47 -15.87
CA VAL A 457 -16.22 -37.79 -17.07
C VAL A 457 -14.70 -37.88 -17.16
N ILE A 458 -14.19 -37.71 -18.38
CA ILE A 458 -12.78 -37.35 -18.59
C ILE A 458 -12.68 -35.83 -18.50
N THR A 459 -11.96 -35.33 -17.51
CA THR A 459 -11.64 -33.92 -17.32
C THR A 459 -10.28 -33.65 -17.97
N LYS A 460 -10.29 -32.78 -18.97
CA LYS A 460 -9.10 -32.28 -19.65
C LYS A 460 -8.71 -30.94 -19.06
N LEU A 461 -7.44 -30.79 -18.71
CA LEU A 461 -6.84 -29.55 -18.24
C LEU A 461 -5.83 -29.04 -19.27
N SER A 462 -5.90 -27.76 -19.62
CA SER A 462 -4.89 -27.07 -20.42
C SER A 462 -4.37 -25.87 -19.64
N ALA A 463 -3.05 -25.77 -19.49
CA ALA A 463 -2.41 -24.65 -18.81
C ALA A 463 -1.54 -23.85 -19.77
N THR A 464 -1.54 -22.53 -19.60
CA THR A 464 -0.71 -21.58 -20.34
C THR A 464 -0.11 -20.59 -19.37
N LEU A 465 1.21 -20.41 -19.41
CA LEU A 465 1.85 -19.28 -18.76
C LEU A 465 1.71 -18.07 -19.69
N ASN A 466 1.32 -16.93 -19.14
CA ASN A 466 1.12 -15.70 -19.89
C ASN A 466 2.10 -14.65 -19.38
N ASP A 467 2.62 -13.82 -20.28
CA ASP A 467 3.34 -12.61 -19.89
C ASP A 467 2.53 -11.34 -20.17
N GLU A 468 3.11 -10.19 -19.84
CA GLU A 468 2.47 -8.89 -20.06
C GLU A 468 2.37 -8.48 -21.53
N SER A 469 3.15 -9.10 -22.41
CA SER A 469 3.09 -8.90 -23.86
C SER A 469 2.11 -9.85 -24.54
N ASN A 470 1.30 -10.57 -23.76
CA ASN A 470 0.35 -11.59 -24.24
C ASN A 470 1.04 -12.75 -24.97
N ASN A 471 2.34 -12.95 -24.74
CA ASN A 471 3.02 -14.17 -25.15
C ASN A 471 2.49 -15.32 -24.30
N LYS A 472 2.33 -16.47 -24.94
CA LYS A 472 1.75 -17.66 -24.34
C LYS A 472 2.75 -18.79 -24.41
N VAL A 473 3.17 -19.28 -23.25
CA VAL A 473 3.99 -20.48 -23.13
C VAL A 473 3.08 -21.64 -22.74
N PRO A 474 2.73 -22.55 -23.66
CA PRO A 474 1.88 -23.68 -23.34
C PRO A 474 2.64 -24.65 -22.42
N VAL A 475 1.97 -25.07 -21.34
CA VAL A 475 2.49 -26.11 -20.44
C VAL A 475 2.17 -27.51 -20.99
N GLY A 476 1.07 -27.61 -21.74
CA GLY A 476 0.55 -28.86 -22.30
C GLY A 476 -0.86 -29.17 -21.79
N GLU A 477 -1.35 -30.34 -22.19
CA GLU A 477 -2.67 -30.83 -21.82
C GLU A 477 -2.54 -32.08 -20.96
N LYS A 478 -3.41 -32.22 -19.95
CA LYS A 478 -3.53 -33.40 -19.09
C LYS A 478 -4.97 -33.87 -19.03
N GLU A 479 -5.17 -35.17 -18.93
CA GLU A 479 -6.49 -35.80 -18.87
C GLU A 479 -6.54 -36.75 -17.65
N VAL A 480 -7.60 -36.64 -16.87
CA VAL A 480 -7.94 -37.55 -15.78
C VAL A 480 -9.40 -37.98 -15.93
N MET A 481 -9.65 -39.27 -15.77
CA MET A 481 -10.98 -39.85 -15.76
C MET A 481 -11.43 -40.04 -14.32
N PHE A 482 -12.53 -39.39 -13.94
CA PHE A 482 -13.22 -39.67 -12.68
C PHE A 482 -14.43 -40.53 -12.98
N THR A 483 -14.41 -41.81 -12.59
CA THR A 483 -15.53 -42.74 -12.73
C THR A 483 -16.56 -42.52 -11.62
N VAL A 484 -17.84 -42.72 -11.91
CA VAL A 484 -18.93 -42.59 -10.92
C VAL A 484 -19.56 -43.95 -10.59
N ILE A 485 -19.92 -44.15 -9.32
CA ILE A 485 -20.50 -45.41 -8.84
C ILE A 485 -21.88 -45.69 -9.45
N THR A 486 -22.60 -44.66 -9.89
CA THR A 486 -23.95 -44.75 -10.45
C THR A 486 -23.98 -45.07 -11.95
N SER A 487 -22.81 -45.23 -12.59
CA SER A 487 -22.67 -45.70 -13.97
C SER A 487 -21.90 -47.02 -14.01
N PRO A 488 -22.27 -47.97 -14.89
CA PRO A 488 -21.50 -49.18 -15.11
C PRO A 488 -20.27 -48.96 -16.00
N ASP A 489 -19.21 -49.75 -15.76
CA ASP A 489 -18.03 -49.75 -16.63
C ASP A 489 -18.24 -50.61 -17.90
N VAL A 490 -19.18 -50.20 -18.75
CA VAL A 490 -19.48 -50.85 -20.04
C VAL A 490 -19.53 -49.83 -21.17
N LYS A 491 -19.19 -50.24 -22.40
CA LYS A 491 -19.07 -49.33 -23.56
C LYS A 491 -20.38 -48.63 -23.94
N GLU A 492 -21.51 -49.23 -23.55
CA GLU A 492 -22.86 -48.74 -23.77
C GLU A 492 -23.28 -47.61 -22.81
N ALA A 493 -22.52 -47.38 -21.73
CA ALA A 493 -22.83 -46.35 -20.74
C ALA A 493 -22.65 -44.92 -21.29
N ASN A 494 -23.46 -44.00 -20.79
CA ASN A 494 -23.38 -42.57 -21.10
C ASN A 494 -22.14 -41.93 -20.48
N TYR A 495 -21.78 -42.37 -19.27
CA TYR A 495 -20.68 -41.85 -18.49
C TYR A 495 -19.69 -42.95 -18.09
N TRP A 496 -18.51 -42.52 -17.63
CA TRP A 496 -17.47 -43.42 -17.14
C TRP A 496 -17.82 -43.87 -15.73
N GLY A 497 -17.95 -45.17 -15.56
CA GLY A 497 -18.53 -45.76 -14.37
C GLY A 497 -17.61 -46.73 -13.67
N HIS A 498 -17.92 -47.03 -12.41
CA HIS A 498 -17.32 -48.14 -11.66
C HIS A 498 -18.36 -48.93 -10.85
N MET A 499 -19.64 -48.83 -11.21
CA MET A 499 -20.68 -49.73 -10.67
C MET A 499 -20.24 -51.19 -10.84
N PRO A 500 -20.26 -51.98 -9.76
CA PRO A 500 -19.88 -53.38 -9.86
C PRO A 500 -20.87 -54.15 -10.74
N GLU A 501 -20.36 -55.01 -11.61
CA GLU A 501 -21.18 -55.85 -12.49
C GLU A 501 -22.07 -56.82 -11.71
N THR A 502 -21.63 -57.23 -10.51
CA THR A 502 -22.39 -58.08 -9.60
C THR A 502 -22.24 -57.64 -8.15
N VAL A 503 -23.31 -57.79 -7.37
CA VAL A 503 -23.33 -57.64 -5.91
C VAL A 503 -23.51 -59.02 -5.28
N PHE A 504 -22.81 -59.29 -4.18
CA PHE A 504 -22.96 -60.54 -3.44
C PHE A 504 -24.05 -60.38 -2.37
N ILE A 505 -25.05 -61.26 -2.41
CA ILE A 505 -26.14 -61.28 -1.44
C ILE A 505 -25.96 -62.50 -0.52
N SER A 506 -25.84 -62.23 0.79
CA SER A 506 -25.55 -63.26 1.79
C SER A 506 -26.56 -64.41 1.73
N GLY A 507 -26.06 -65.63 1.58
CA GLY A 507 -26.90 -66.83 1.48
C GLY A 507 -27.74 -66.95 0.19
N LYS A 508 -27.56 -66.06 -0.79
CA LYS A 508 -28.26 -66.08 -2.10
C LYS A 508 -27.32 -66.13 -3.31
N GLY A 509 -26.06 -65.73 -3.14
CA GLY A 509 -25.06 -65.70 -4.21
C GLY A 509 -24.98 -64.36 -4.92
N SER A 510 -24.38 -64.34 -6.11
CA SER A 510 -24.13 -63.10 -6.86
C SER A 510 -25.31 -62.71 -7.73
N VAL A 511 -25.70 -61.44 -7.67
CA VAL A 511 -26.77 -60.85 -8.47
C VAL A 511 -26.18 -59.74 -9.34
N THR A 512 -26.56 -59.67 -10.61
CA THR A 512 -26.06 -58.61 -11.50
C THR A 512 -26.65 -57.27 -11.10
N ARG A 513 -25.91 -56.19 -11.38
CA ARG A 513 -26.54 -54.87 -11.49
C ARG A 513 -27.69 -54.88 -12.51
N PRO A 514 -28.57 -53.86 -12.48
CA PRO A 514 -29.53 -53.63 -13.54
C PRO A 514 -28.84 -53.41 -14.88
N ARG A 515 -29.50 -53.79 -15.98
CA ARG A 515 -28.96 -53.61 -17.34
C ARG A 515 -29.33 -52.24 -17.92
N LEU A 516 -28.46 -51.68 -18.76
CA LEU A 516 -28.76 -50.53 -19.60
C LEU A 516 -29.59 -50.97 -20.81
N SER A 517 -30.44 -50.07 -21.32
CA SER A 517 -31.31 -50.32 -22.48
C SER A 517 -30.54 -50.60 -23.77
N ASN A 518 -29.32 -50.07 -23.87
CA ASN A 518 -28.41 -50.29 -25.01
C ASN A 518 -27.57 -51.57 -24.88
N GLU A 519 -27.58 -52.25 -23.73
CA GLU A 519 -27.00 -53.60 -23.65
C GLU A 519 -27.80 -54.57 -24.53
N ASN A 520 -27.13 -55.60 -25.06
CA ASN A 520 -27.73 -56.56 -25.98
C ASN A 520 -28.72 -57.48 -25.24
N LEU A 521 -29.95 -57.02 -25.06
CA LEU A 521 -31.04 -57.73 -24.36
C LEU A 521 -31.96 -58.47 -25.32
N VAL A 522 -32.57 -59.56 -24.84
CA VAL A 522 -33.50 -60.38 -25.62
C VAL A 522 -34.93 -59.82 -25.52
N GLY A 523 -35.61 -59.64 -26.65
CA GLY A 523 -37.03 -59.23 -26.70
C GLY A 523 -37.27 -57.71 -26.68
N ASP A 524 -38.53 -57.33 -26.55
CA ASP A 524 -38.94 -55.92 -26.48
C ASP A 524 -38.44 -55.27 -25.19
N LYS A 525 -37.91 -54.05 -25.32
CA LYS A 525 -37.32 -53.29 -24.23
C LYS A 525 -37.76 -51.84 -24.26
N GLY A 526 -38.02 -51.29 -23.08
CA GLY A 526 -38.13 -49.87 -22.83
C GLY A 526 -36.85 -49.29 -22.21
N LYS A 527 -36.94 -48.02 -21.82
CA LYS A 527 -35.85 -47.24 -21.26
C LYS A 527 -36.36 -46.39 -20.10
N TYR A 528 -35.67 -46.46 -18.97
CA TYR A 528 -35.88 -45.60 -17.82
C TYR A 528 -34.64 -44.73 -17.56
N PRO A 529 -34.74 -43.39 -17.69
CA PRO A 529 -33.60 -42.50 -17.43
C PRO A 529 -33.41 -42.28 -15.93
N GLU A 530 -32.23 -42.63 -15.40
CA GLU A 530 -31.87 -42.39 -13.99
C GLU A 530 -30.36 -42.29 -13.82
N ASN A 531 -29.90 -41.42 -12.91
CA ASN A 531 -28.47 -41.17 -12.67
C ASN A 531 -27.65 -40.79 -13.93
N ASN A 532 -28.31 -40.14 -14.90
CA ASN A 532 -27.78 -39.81 -16.23
C ASN A 532 -27.50 -41.03 -17.15
N GLU A 533 -27.97 -42.22 -16.77
CA GLU A 533 -27.93 -43.44 -17.56
C GLU A 533 -29.33 -43.85 -18.03
N ASP A 534 -29.37 -44.72 -19.04
CA ASP A 534 -30.60 -45.19 -19.68
C ASP A 534 -30.82 -46.68 -19.39
N TRP A 535 -31.52 -46.99 -18.30
CA TRP A 535 -31.71 -48.35 -17.79
C TRP A 535 -32.78 -49.11 -18.58
N ALA A 536 -32.57 -50.41 -18.76
CA ALA A 536 -33.48 -51.26 -19.49
C ALA A 536 -34.72 -51.55 -18.66
N THR A 537 -35.88 -51.38 -19.29
CA THR A 537 -37.13 -51.93 -18.78
C THR A 537 -37.59 -53.07 -19.68
N VAL A 538 -37.91 -54.24 -19.13
CA VAL A 538 -38.27 -55.43 -19.93
C VAL A 538 -39.52 -56.10 -19.38
N ASN A 539 -40.31 -56.73 -20.25
CA ASN A 539 -41.38 -57.62 -19.80
C ASN A 539 -40.81 -58.93 -19.22
N TRP A 540 -41.67 -59.72 -18.56
CA TRP A 540 -41.22 -60.94 -17.89
C TRP A 540 -40.70 -62.00 -18.88
N GLU A 541 -41.32 -62.14 -20.05
CA GLU A 541 -40.88 -63.08 -21.08
C GLU A 541 -39.46 -62.74 -21.60
N ALA A 542 -39.20 -61.47 -21.87
CA ALA A 542 -37.88 -60.96 -22.24
C ALA A 542 -36.87 -61.16 -21.11
N ALA A 543 -37.26 -60.89 -19.86
CA ALA A 543 -36.40 -61.06 -18.68
C ALA A 543 -36.00 -62.53 -18.46
N SER A 544 -36.97 -63.45 -18.50
CA SER A 544 -36.75 -64.89 -18.29
C SER A 544 -35.93 -65.54 -19.41
N ARG A 545 -36.05 -65.03 -20.65
CA ARG A 545 -35.17 -65.45 -21.77
C ARG A 545 -33.77 -64.85 -21.69
N SER A 546 -33.63 -63.67 -21.11
CA SER A 546 -32.35 -62.98 -21.00
C SER A 546 -31.44 -63.63 -19.94
N CYS A 547 -32.00 -64.09 -18.82
CA CYS A 547 -31.21 -64.73 -17.76
C CYS A 547 -32.04 -65.49 -16.71
N THR A 548 -31.34 -66.11 -15.74
CA THR A 548 -31.99 -66.67 -14.54
C THR A 548 -32.43 -65.53 -13.62
N LEU A 549 -33.73 -65.36 -13.45
CA LEU A 549 -34.30 -64.36 -12.54
C LEU A 549 -34.18 -64.78 -11.06
N PRO A 550 -34.10 -63.81 -10.13
CA PRO A 550 -34.18 -64.07 -8.69
C PRO A 550 -35.42 -64.89 -8.31
N ASP A 551 -35.28 -65.83 -7.37
CA ASP A 551 -36.44 -66.40 -6.68
C ASP A 551 -36.95 -65.47 -5.57
N ARG A 552 -38.12 -65.80 -5.02
CA ARG A 552 -38.71 -65.03 -3.92
C ARG A 552 -37.77 -64.78 -2.75
N SER A 553 -36.95 -65.77 -2.39
CA SER A 553 -36.02 -65.65 -1.27
C SER A 553 -34.88 -64.66 -1.58
N THR A 554 -34.36 -64.69 -2.80
CA THR A 554 -33.31 -63.78 -3.27
C THR A 554 -33.84 -62.36 -3.44
N ALA A 555 -35.01 -62.22 -4.05
CA ALA A 555 -35.66 -60.92 -4.26
C ALA A 555 -36.05 -60.22 -2.95
N GLN A 556 -36.52 -60.98 -1.95
CA GLN A 556 -36.76 -60.45 -0.61
C GLN A 556 -35.47 -59.95 0.04
N GLU A 557 -34.36 -60.68 -0.13
CA GLU A 557 -33.08 -60.29 0.45
C GLU A 557 -32.47 -59.06 -0.26
N LEU A 558 -32.69 -58.90 -1.57
CA LEU A 558 -32.35 -57.67 -2.29
C LEU A 558 -33.08 -56.45 -1.71
N TYR A 559 -34.37 -56.59 -1.39
CA TYR A 559 -35.11 -55.55 -0.68
C TYR A 559 -34.55 -55.30 0.73
N ASN A 560 -34.27 -56.35 1.49
CA ASN A 560 -33.71 -56.22 2.85
C ASN A 560 -32.36 -55.48 2.83
N ASN A 561 -31.53 -55.71 1.80
CA ASN A 561 -30.26 -54.99 1.59
C ASN A 561 -30.45 -53.56 1.09
N ASN A 562 -31.67 -53.13 0.79
CA ASN A 562 -31.95 -51.78 0.33
C ASN A 562 -33.15 -51.13 1.04
N THR A 563 -33.37 -51.47 2.30
CA THR A 563 -34.34 -50.78 3.16
C THR A 563 -34.01 -49.29 3.19
N GLY A 564 -34.91 -48.43 2.71
CA GLY A 564 -34.67 -46.99 2.54
C GLY A 564 -34.61 -46.52 1.08
N GLY A 565 -34.74 -47.42 0.10
CA GLY A 565 -34.84 -47.04 -1.32
C GLY A 565 -33.55 -46.38 -1.80
N LYS A 566 -33.61 -45.11 -2.23
CA LYS A 566 -32.43 -44.34 -2.69
C LYS A 566 -31.34 -44.16 -1.61
N ASP A 567 -31.71 -44.32 -0.35
CA ASP A 567 -30.80 -44.21 0.80
C ASP A 567 -30.35 -45.59 1.33
N GLY A 568 -30.80 -46.69 0.71
CA GLY A 568 -30.39 -48.05 1.05
C GLY A 568 -29.05 -48.47 0.44
N ASN A 569 -28.51 -49.65 0.81
CA ASN A 569 -27.15 -50.04 0.41
C ASN A 569 -27.01 -50.32 -1.09
N LEU A 570 -28.02 -50.87 -1.77
CA LEU A 570 -27.94 -51.08 -3.22
C LEU A 570 -27.78 -49.75 -3.97
N ALA A 571 -28.49 -48.71 -3.54
CA ALA A 571 -28.32 -47.36 -4.08
C ALA A 571 -27.01 -46.71 -3.64
N LYS A 572 -26.74 -46.67 -2.33
CA LYS A 572 -25.63 -45.91 -1.75
C LYS A 572 -24.26 -46.55 -1.96
N ILE A 573 -24.13 -47.86 -1.75
CA ILE A 573 -22.86 -48.57 -1.82
C ILE A 573 -22.57 -49.01 -3.26
N TYR A 574 -23.59 -49.51 -3.95
CA TYR A 574 -23.44 -50.09 -5.28
C TYR A 574 -23.98 -49.23 -6.43
N GLY A 575 -24.53 -48.05 -6.16
CA GLY A 575 -24.92 -47.08 -7.18
C GLY A 575 -26.17 -47.44 -7.98
N TRP A 576 -26.97 -48.42 -7.54
CA TRP A 576 -28.15 -48.86 -8.30
C TRP A 576 -29.15 -47.71 -8.52
N PRO A 577 -29.86 -47.69 -9.67
CA PRO A 577 -30.64 -46.55 -10.12
C PRO A 577 -32.03 -46.52 -9.49
N PHE A 578 -32.07 -46.34 -8.17
CA PHE A 578 -33.32 -46.15 -7.44
C PHE A 578 -33.92 -44.77 -7.78
N PRO A 579 -35.16 -44.70 -8.30
CA PRO A 579 -35.77 -43.43 -8.68
C PRO A 579 -35.91 -42.42 -7.53
N PRO A 580 -35.84 -41.11 -7.80
CA PRO A 580 -36.18 -40.09 -6.82
C PRO A 580 -37.69 -40.10 -6.47
N ASP A 581 -38.03 -39.46 -5.35
CA ASP A 581 -39.40 -39.03 -5.00
C ASP A 581 -40.51 -40.08 -5.07
N GLY A 582 -40.30 -41.25 -4.47
CA GLY A 582 -41.33 -42.28 -4.34
C GLY A 582 -41.61 -43.08 -5.60
N GLY A 583 -40.77 -42.94 -6.64
CA GLY A 583 -40.75 -43.87 -7.77
C GLY A 583 -40.34 -45.28 -7.33
N ASN A 584 -40.84 -46.29 -8.04
CA ASN A 584 -40.69 -47.68 -7.66
C ASN A 584 -39.62 -48.39 -8.50
N PHE A 585 -38.69 -49.05 -7.83
CA PHE A 585 -37.71 -49.94 -8.45
C PHE A 585 -38.25 -51.37 -8.44
N TYR A 586 -38.80 -51.82 -9.57
CA TYR A 586 -39.39 -53.15 -9.66
C TYR A 586 -38.46 -54.15 -10.33
N ILE A 587 -38.41 -55.37 -9.80
CA ILE A 587 -37.72 -56.50 -10.42
C ILE A 587 -38.64 -57.69 -10.61
N TRP A 588 -38.49 -58.38 -11.73
CA TRP A 588 -39.15 -59.67 -11.98
C TRP A 588 -38.53 -60.79 -11.17
N THR A 589 -39.35 -61.77 -10.80
CA THR A 589 -38.90 -63.02 -10.18
C THR A 589 -39.22 -64.21 -11.07
N ARG A 590 -38.50 -65.33 -10.89
CA ARG A 590 -38.77 -66.56 -11.65
C ARG A 590 -40.05 -67.29 -11.20
N ASP A 591 -40.68 -66.85 -10.13
CA ASP A 591 -41.83 -67.53 -9.53
C ASP A 591 -43.12 -67.16 -10.27
N SER A 592 -43.85 -68.16 -10.79
CA SER A 592 -45.21 -67.99 -11.32
C SER A 592 -46.24 -68.12 -10.20
N SER A 593 -47.32 -67.33 -10.23
CA SER A 593 -48.44 -67.51 -9.30
C SER A 593 -49.38 -68.65 -9.70
N SER A 594 -50.25 -69.07 -8.78
CA SER A 594 -51.22 -70.15 -8.98
C SER A 594 -52.33 -69.85 -10.00
N SER A 595 -52.39 -68.61 -10.50
CA SER A 595 -53.42 -68.09 -11.41
C SER A 595 -52.87 -67.62 -12.77
N ASN A 596 -51.69 -68.12 -13.19
CA ASN A 596 -50.95 -67.72 -14.40
C ASN A 596 -50.43 -66.26 -14.40
N GLY A 597 -50.27 -65.62 -13.24
CA GLY A 597 -49.68 -64.28 -13.11
C GLY A 597 -48.17 -64.30 -12.88
N TYR A 598 -47.48 -63.25 -13.35
CA TYR A 598 -46.05 -63.03 -13.16
C TYR A 598 -45.80 -62.21 -11.87
N ARG A 599 -44.89 -62.68 -11.01
CA ARG A 599 -44.58 -62.02 -9.73
C ARG A 599 -43.40 -61.06 -9.84
N TYR A 600 -43.58 -59.90 -9.22
CA TYR A 600 -42.55 -58.89 -9.06
C TYR A 600 -42.60 -58.28 -7.65
N ILE A 601 -41.46 -57.70 -7.23
CA ILE A 601 -41.33 -56.99 -5.96
C ILE A 601 -40.83 -55.57 -6.22
N THR A 602 -41.32 -54.61 -5.44
CA THR A 602 -40.73 -53.27 -5.35
C THR A 602 -39.58 -53.27 -4.35
N LEU A 603 -38.34 -53.03 -4.80
CA LEU A 603 -37.17 -52.98 -3.91
C LEU A 603 -37.12 -51.73 -3.02
N ASN A 604 -37.97 -50.73 -3.25
CA ASN A 604 -38.09 -49.56 -2.38
C ASN A 604 -38.95 -49.85 -1.13
N THR A 605 -40.02 -50.64 -1.29
CA THR A 605 -41.07 -50.81 -0.27
C THR A 605 -41.24 -52.25 0.20
N GLY A 606 -40.72 -53.23 -0.53
CA GLY A 606 -40.87 -54.66 -0.24
C GLY A 606 -42.24 -55.22 -0.61
N ILE A 607 -43.08 -54.41 -1.29
CA ILE A 607 -44.43 -54.81 -1.68
C ILE A 607 -44.35 -55.80 -2.84
N TRP A 608 -45.07 -56.91 -2.69
CA TRP A 608 -45.22 -57.96 -3.69
C TRP A 608 -46.49 -57.73 -4.51
N GLN A 609 -46.39 -57.90 -5.83
CA GLN A 609 -47.52 -57.74 -6.75
C GLN A 609 -47.53 -58.85 -7.81
N GLU A 610 -48.69 -59.06 -8.42
CA GLU A 610 -48.91 -60.02 -9.51
C GLU A 610 -49.50 -59.29 -10.72
N ASP A 611 -48.96 -59.53 -11.91
CA ASP A 611 -49.48 -59.00 -13.17
C ASP A 611 -49.86 -60.16 -14.12
N GLY A 612 -51.10 -60.15 -14.59
CA GLY A 612 -51.62 -61.13 -15.56
C GLY A 612 -51.38 -60.74 -17.03
N SER A 613 -50.88 -59.54 -17.30
CA SER A 613 -50.80 -58.95 -18.65
C SER A 613 -49.39 -58.96 -19.26
N ASN A 614 -48.38 -59.50 -18.57
CA ASN A 614 -46.97 -59.53 -19.02
C ASN A 614 -46.39 -58.14 -19.35
N THR A 615 -47.01 -57.02 -18.97
CA THR A 615 -46.65 -55.69 -19.50
C THR A 615 -46.67 -54.56 -18.46
N GLY A 616 -47.01 -54.83 -17.20
CA GLY A 616 -47.48 -53.79 -16.27
C GLY A 616 -46.80 -53.65 -14.90
N GLY A 617 -45.58 -54.15 -14.63
CA GLY A 617 -45.04 -53.88 -13.28
C GLY A 617 -43.59 -54.20 -12.92
N GLY A 618 -42.90 -55.16 -13.53
CA GLY A 618 -41.46 -55.37 -13.32
C GLY A 618 -40.67 -54.69 -14.42
N GLU A 619 -39.78 -53.76 -14.10
CA GLU A 619 -39.11 -52.98 -15.14
C GLU A 619 -37.63 -53.39 -15.25
N TYR A 620 -36.86 -53.34 -14.16
CA TYR A 620 -35.41 -53.53 -14.21
C TYR A 620 -34.99 -55.01 -14.35
N LEU A 621 -34.12 -55.28 -15.32
CA LEU A 621 -33.54 -56.62 -15.52
C LEU A 621 -32.38 -56.88 -14.55
N VAL A 622 -32.61 -57.78 -13.59
CA VAL A 622 -31.63 -58.23 -12.61
C VAL A 622 -31.51 -59.75 -12.69
N CYS A 623 -30.28 -60.27 -12.76
CA CYS A 623 -30.00 -61.68 -13.03
C CYS A 623 -29.22 -62.32 -11.87
N VAL A 624 -29.50 -63.58 -11.55
CA VAL A 624 -28.67 -64.37 -10.64
C VAL A 624 -27.52 -65.01 -11.42
N LYS A 625 -26.28 -64.83 -10.97
CA LYS A 625 -25.12 -65.59 -11.42
C LYS A 625 -24.83 -66.69 -10.41
N LYS A 626 -24.90 -67.94 -10.88
CA LYS A 626 -24.49 -69.11 -10.10
C LYS A 626 -23.00 -69.34 -10.21
#